data_AF-A0AB39S0H5-F1
#
_entry.id   AF-A0AB39S0H5-F1
#
_cell.length_a   1.000
_cell.length_b   1.000
_cell.length_c   1.000
_cell.angle_alpha   90.00
_cell.angle_beta   90.00
_cell.angle_gamma   90.00
#
_symmetry.space_group_name_H-M   'P 1'
#
loop_
_entity.id
_entity.type
_entity.pdbx_description
1 polymer ?
#
loop_
_entity_poly.entity_id
_entity_poly.type
_entity_poly.pdbx_seq_one_letter_code
_entity_poly.pdbx_strand_id
1 'polypeptide(L)'
;MTDTLRTAPPTAAAHHERPFARDPGRWEKEASRALRTGHVRDQTCSAACELVLVHERTRWGWLAWTVPADGSMPERPHQIGVLPPSATRADRLAVRWLARRPAGRMALHTTIPGSLRYFAVVVAVIGCFAAFHAIARGVPLGIALPVALLAPLLADHLPDRLDLRARRRVRVAHGAPATGYLQRLGVLHTGLLQAAAGSDRYELRRSADVGQQLLWDAAGLLQTQDTRSASPRLIASERLMLQLADQVAQIIERTATEDGTADADQAHAPGRPLGPYPPGVRPTTPPAPQNAHTTAPLKGSLLMAETEPGTAARTADVYLLFAHEPYYPGPGTQEINTTVVAAGSLLHPQVRQPDGARIHDLLTHGRQPGEIIPLSTLTHELNGGAEWPTVGDWEGVTADLVRLVHSGDCDALSLGLPEITRALVCTGPHGHVRAYDAAADEFIDYGPAVRAAVLAEVGAFLASLVAEQGLWPGDGLLARRP
;
A
#
# COMPACT_ATOMS: atom_id res chain seq x y z
N MET A 1 26.71 24.83 12.58
CA MET A 1 25.24 24.91 12.73
C MET A 1 24.80 23.62 13.39
N THR A 2 24.48 23.71 14.67
CA THR A 2 24.13 22.58 15.54
C THR A 2 22.73 22.08 15.23
N ASP A 3 22.67 20.84 14.78
CA ASP A 3 21.47 20.08 14.49
C ASP A 3 20.75 19.76 15.81
N THR A 4 19.65 20.46 16.07
CA THR A 4 18.78 20.19 17.20
C THR A 4 17.90 18.99 16.85
N LEU A 5 18.34 17.81 17.28
CA LEU A 5 17.49 16.62 17.41
C LEU A 5 16.23 17.00 18.20
N ARG A 6 15.12 17.27 17.49
CA ARG A 6 13.80 17.40 18.10
C ARG A 6 13.45 16.06 18.73
N THR A 7 13.46 16.03 20.06
CA THR A 7 12.86 14.98 20.88
C THR A 7 11.40 14.81 20.48
N ALA A 8 10.99 13.59 20.16
CA ALA A 8 9.60 13.25 19.88
C ALA A 8 8.69 13.65 21.07
N PRO A 9 7.44 14.08 20.83
CA PRO A 9 6.55 14.50 21.90
C PRO A 9 6.32 13.36 22.92
N PRO A 10 6.48 13.57 24.24
CA PRO A 10 6.64 12.47 25.20
C PRO A 10 5.35 11.77 25.65
N THR A 11 4.16 12.20 25.24
CA THR A 11 2.93 11.85 25.98
C THR A 11 2.02 10.81 25.32
N ALA A 12 2.04 10.64 24.00
CA ALA A 12 1.12 9.70 23.33
C ALA A 12 1.64 8.25 23.28
N ALA A 13 2.96 8.05 23.23
CA ALA A 13 3.56 6.72 23.02
C ALA A 13 3.43 5.78 24.24
N ALA A 14 3.35 6.33 25.46
CA ALA A 14 3.32 5.52 26.69
C ALA A 14 1.97 4.82 26.94
N HIS A 15 0.88 5.24 26.29
CA HIS A 15 -0.47 4.79 26.63
C HIS A 15 -0.86 3.42 26.08
N HIS A 16 -0.06 2.74 25.26
CA HIS A 16 -0.40 1.40 24.73
C HIS A 16 0.63 0.32 25.05
N GLU A 17 1.49 0.57 26.03
CA GLU A 17 2.34 -0.47 26.62
C GLU A 17 1.55 -1.43 27.53
N ARG A 18 0.30 -1.08 27.86
CA ARG A 18 -0.52 -1.84 28.81
C ARG A 18 -1.75 -2.47 28.15
N PRO A 19 -2.15 -3.70 28.54
CA PRO A 19 -3.43 -4.27 28.15
C PRO A 19 -4.59 -3.35 28.50
N PHE A 20 -5.57 -3.21 27.61
CA PHE A 20 -6.79 -2.44 27.82
C PHE A 20 -6.54 -1.00 28.28
N ALA A 21 -5.62 -0.30 27.63
CA ALA A 21 -5.24 1.07 27.95
C ALA A 21 -6.41 2.06 28.20
N ARG A 22 -7.57 1.83 27.56
CA ARG A 22 -8.77 2.66 27.70
C ARG A 22 -9.67 2.29 28.88
N ASP A 23 -9.46 1.12 29.47
CA ASP A 23 -10.27 0.57 30.58
C ASP A 23 -9.36 -0.28 31.48
N PRO A 24 -8.55 0.35 32.36
CA PRO A 24 -7.55 -0.34 33.16
C PRO A 24 -8.14 -1.49 33.99
N GLY A 25 -9.32 -1.27 34.61
CA GLY A 25 -10.01 -2.25 35.46
C GLY A 25 -10.50 -3.50 34.71
N ARG A 26 -10.46 -3.48 33.37
CA ARG A 26 -10.86 -4.63 32.56
C ARG A 26 -9.82 -5.74 32.58
N TRP A 27 -8.54 -5.40 32.72
CA TRP A 27 -7.48 -6.40 32.78
C TRP A 27 -7.69 -7.31 33.99
N GLU A 28 -7.88 -6.77 35.20
CA GLU A 28 -8.05 -7.58 36.41
C GLU A 28 -9.28 -8.48 36.30
N LYS A 29 -10.37 -8.00 35.70
CA LYS A 29 -11.60 -8.77 35.49
C LYS A 29 -11.39 -9.93 34.51
N GLU A 30 -10.78 -9.68 33.35
CA GLU A 30 -10.53 -10.70 32.34
C GLU A 30 -9.45 -11.69 32.80
N ALA A 31 -8.38 -11.21 33.43
CA ALA A 31 -7.33 -12.04 34.04
C ALA A 31 -7.91 -12.94 35.14
N SER A 32 -8.67 -12.38 36.10
CA SER A 32 -9.33 -13.17 37.14
C SER A 32 -10.30 -14.20 36.58
N ARG A 33 -11.05 -13.85 35.53
CA ARG A 33 -11.93 -14.80 34.84
C ARG A 33 -11.11 -15.91 34.20
N ALA A 34 -10.05 -15.57 33.50
CA ALA A 34 -9.19 -16.52 32.80
C ALA A 34 -8.48 -17.47 33.78
N LEU A 35 -8.03 -16.97 34.94
CA LEU A 35 -7.48 -17.77 36.03
C LEU A 35 -8.53 -18.73 36.64
N ARG A 36 -9.80 -18.30 36.77
CA ARG A 36 -10.89 -19.16 37.28
C ARG A 36 -11.32 -20.25 36.29
N THR A 37 -11.27 -19.97 34.99
CA THR A 37 -11.76 -20.90 33.95
C THR A 37 -10.68 -21.73 33.28
N GLY A 38 -9.41 -21.33 33.40
CA GLY A 38 -8.28 -21.94 32.71
C GLY A 38 -7.41 -22.79 33.63
N HIS A 39 -6.72 -23.77 33.04
CA HIS A 39 -5.59 -24.44 33.69
C HIS A 39 -4.40 -23.47 33.68
N VAL A 40 -4.22 -22.71 34.75
CA VAL A 40 -3.10 -21.78 34.92
C VAL A 40 -1.82 -22.60 35.11
N ARG A 41 -0.78 -22.23 34.38
CA ARG A 41 0.53 -22.87 34.47
C ARG A 41 1.14 -22.55 35.84
N ASP A 42 1.10 -23.49 36.77
CA ASP A 42 1.91 -23.44 37.99
C ASP A 42 3.37 -23.89 37.67
N GLN A 43 4.34 -23.57 38.52
CA GLN A 43 5.77 -23.91 38.34
C GLN A 43 6.02 -25.43 38.21
N THR A 44 5.02 -26.24 38.56
CA THR A 44 5.01 -27.70 38.46
C THR A 44 4.48 -28.24 37.12
N CYS A 45 3.94 -27.38 36.25
CA CYS A 45 3.28 -27.79 35.01
C CYS A 45 4.32 -28.00 33.88
N SER A 46 4.41 -29.23 33.38
CA SER A 46 5.28 -29.61 32.26
C SER A 46 5.00 -28.77 30.99
N ALA A 47 5.91 -28.81 30.01
CA ALA A 47 5.83 -28.05 28.75
C ALA A 47 4.54 -28.26 27.91
N ALA A 48 3.65 -29.17 28.32
CA ALA A 48 2.38 -29.48 27.67
C ALA A 48 1.20 -28.58 28.12
N CYS A 49 1.37 -27.68 29.10
CA CYS A 49 0.28 -26.84 29.59
C CYS A 49 0.00 -25.64 28.64
N GLU A 50 -1.23 -25.55 28.11
CA GLU A 50 -1.65 -24.47 27.21
C GLU A 50 -1.65 -23.11 27.92
N LEU A 51 -1.11 -22.08 27.26
CA LEU A 51 -1.09 -20.71 27.79
C LEU A 51 -2.49 -20.11 27.84
N VAL A 52 -2.86 -19.52 28.97
CA VAL A 52 -4.11 -18.76 29.11
C VAL A 52 -3.91 -17.37 28.50
N LEU A 53 -4.66 -17.09 27.43
CA LEU A 53 -4.57 -15.83 26.67
C LEU A 53 -5.83 -14.97 26.84
N VAL A 54 -5.64 -13.70 27.21
CA VAL A 54 -6.69 -12.67 27.21
C VAL A 54 -6.57 -11.85 25.93
N HIS A 55 -7.68 -11.70 25.21
CA HIS A 55 -7.70 -11.03 23.92
C HIS A 55 -8.30 -9.63 24.02
N GLU A 56 -7.55 -8.63 23.56
CA GLU A 56 -7.99 -7.25 23.42
C GLU A 56 -8.24 -6.94 21.94
N ARG A 57 -9.40 -6.34 21.64
CA ARG A 57 -9.75 -5.95 20.27
C ARG A 57 -9.42 -4.48 20.05
N THR A 58 -8.74 -4.19 18.94
CA THR A 58 -8.45 -2.84 18.48
C THR A 58 -9.25 -2.57 17.20
N ARG A 59 -9.26 -1.32 16.72
CA ARG A 59 -9.91 -0.99 15.44
C ARG A 59 -9.17 -1.57 14.24
N TRP A 60 -7.85 -1.74 14.37
CA TRP A 60 -6.95 -2.25 13.34
C TRP A 60 -6.67 -3.75 13.46
N GLY A 61 -7.17 -4.44 14.49
CA GLY A 61 -6.84 -5.84 14.74
C GLY A 61 -7.15 -6.33 16.16
N TRP A 62 -6.22 -7.10 16.74
CA TRP A 62 -6.28 -7.58 18.12
C TRP A 62 -4.91 -7.88 18.70
N LEU A 63 -4.86 -7.87 20.03
CA LEU A 63 -3.71 -8.22 20.85
C LEU A 63 -4.11 -9.43 21.71
N ALA A 64 -3.24 -10.44 21.82
CA ALA A 64 -3.41 -11.53 22.76
C ALA A 64 -2.32 -11.44 23.83
N TRP A 65 -2.73 -11.37 25.08
CA TRP A 65 -1.89 -11.18 26.24
C TRP A 65 -1.81 -12.47 27.04
N THR A 66 -0.61 -12.91 27.42
CA THR A 66 -0.46 -14.01 28.39
C THR A 66 -0.91 -13.53 29.77
N VAL A 67 -1.61 -14.37 30.52
CA VAL A 67 -1.89 -14.14 31.95
C VAL A 67 -0.82 -14.84 32.78
N PRO A 68 0.11 -14.09 33.42
CA PRO A 68 1.08 -14.67 34.33
C PRO A 68 0.39 -15.30 35.55
N ALA A 69 1.01 -16.35 36.12
CA ALA A 69 0.46 -17.07 37.27
C ALA A 69 0.39 -16.20 38.54
N ASP A 70 1.30 -15.24 38.68
CA ASP A 70 1.32 -14.26 39.77
C ASP A 70 0.32 -13.12 39.58
N GLY A 71 -0.45 -13.12 38.49
CA GLY A 71 -1.39 -12.06 38.14
C GLY A 71 -0.74 -10.74 37.73
N SER A 72 0.59 -10.72 37.55
CA SER A 72 1.30 -9.53 37.08
C SER A 72 0.83 -9.11 35.69
N MET A 73 0.98 -7.83 35.38
CA MET A 73 0.58 -7.30 34.09
C MET A 73 1.66 -7.60 33.04
N PRO A 74 1.33 -8.22 31.90
CA PRO A 74 2.32 -8.49 30.86
C PRO A 74 2.77 -7.18 30.20
N GLU A 75 4.07 -7.04 29.99
CA GLU A 75 4.64 -5.88 29.29
C GLU A 75 4.41 -5.92 27.78
N ARG A 76 4.26 -7.14 27.23
CA ARG A 76 4.14 -7.34 25.77
C ARG A 76 3.08 -8.38 25.42
N PRO A 77 2.39 -8.20 24.29
CA PRO A 77 1.45 -9.19 23.80
C PRO A 77 2.20 -10.41 23.28
N HIS A 78 1.62 -11.58 23.53
CA HIS A 78 2.09 -12.86 23.03
C HIS A 78 1.92 -12.98 21.52
N GLN A 79 0.82 -12.42 21.00
CA GLN A 79 0.44 -12.48 19.60
C GLN A 79 -0.29 -11.20 19.21
N ILE A 80 -0.01 -10.69 18.01
CA ILE A 80 -0.73 -9.56 17.42
C ILE A 80 -1.30 -10.00 16.08
N GLY A 81 -2.59 -9.76 15.88
CA GLY A 81 -3.25 -9.93 14.58
C GLY A 81 -3.63 -8.56 14.02
N VAL A 82 -3.25 -8.28 12.78
CA VAL A 82 -3.56 -7.03 12.07
C VAL A 82 -4.57 -7.32 10.98
N LEU A 83 -5.59 -6.48 10.82
CA LEU A 83 -6.60 -6.60 9.76
C LEU A 83 -6.12 -5.96 8.44
N PRO A 84 -6.61 -6.40 7.27
CA PRO A 84 -6.32 -5.71 6.03
C PRO A 84 -6.98 -4.31 6.02
N PRO A 85 -6.42 -3.32 5.31
CA PRO A 85 -6.94 -1.95 5.29
C PRO A 85 -8.40 -1.85 4.85
N SER A 86 -8.81 -2.68 3.89
CA SER A 86 -10.21 -2.78 3.43
C SER A 86 -10.95 -3.92 4.13
N ALA A 87 -10.77 -4.09 5.45
CA ALA A 87 -11.33 -5.22 6.20
C ALA A 87 -12.83 -5.39 6.01
N THR A 88 -13.20 -6.48 5.34
CA THR A 88 -14.59 -6.86 5.10
C THR A 88 -15.23 -7.41 6.39
N ARG A 89 -16.56 -7.58 6.38
CA ARG A 89 -17.28 -8.26 7.48
C ARG A 89 -16.73 -9.67 7.74
N ALA A 90 -16.33 -10.37 6.69
CA ALA A 90 -15.79 -11.72 6.80
C ALA A 90 -14.41 -11.74 7.46
N ASP A 91 -13.57 -10.72 7.25
CA ASP A 91 -12.28 -10.61 7.92
C ASP A 91 -12.47 -10.34 9.41
N ARG A 92 -13.42 -9.49 9.77
CA ARG A 92 -13.81 -9.27 11.18
C ARG A 92 -14.36 -10.54 11.83
N LEU A 93 -15.09 -11.39 11.10
CA LEU A 93 -15.52 -12.70 11.60
C LEU A 93 -14.34 -13.64 11.79
N ALA A 94 -13.35 -13.64 10.88
CA ALA A 94 -12.11 -14.39 11.04
C ALA A 94 -11.35 -13.99 12.32
N VAL A 95 -11.27 -12.69 12.62
CA VAL A 95 -10.69 -12.21 13.90
C VAL A 95 -11.48 -12.71 15.09
N ARG A 96 -12.82 -12.60 15.04
CA ARG A 96 -13.67 -13.08 16.14
C ARG A 96 -13.50 -14.58 16.38
N TRP A 97 -13.36 -15.34 15.31
CA TRP A 97 -13.09 -16.78 15.35
C TRP A 97 -11.74 -17.07 16.01
N LEU A 98 -10.66 -16.45 15.52
CA LEU A 98 -9.32 -16.65 16.05
C LEU A 98 -9.19 -16.21 17.52
N ALA A 99 -9.81 -15.08 17.90
CA ALA A 99 -9.75 -14.55 19.27
C ALA A 99 -10.66 -15.29 20.27
N ARG A 100 -11.68 -16.01 19.79
CA ARG A 100 -12.62 -16.76 20.64
C ARG A 100 -12.46 -18.27 20.49
N ARG A 101 -11.30 -18.73 19.97
CA ARG A 101 -11.03 -20.14 19.74
C ARG A 101 -11.56 -20.95 20.92
N PRO A 102 -12.51 -21.88 20.71
CA PRO A 102 -12.99 -22.73 21.80
C PRO A 102 -11.81 -23.63 22.19
N ALA A 103 -11.09 -23.24 23.24
CA ALA A 103 -9.90 -23.91 23.75
C ALA A 103 -10.21 -25.26 24.43
N GLY A 104 -11.43 -25.79 24.29
CA GLY A 104 -11.84 -27.04 24.91
C GLY A 104 -11.37 -28.26 24.14
N ARG A 105 -10.08 -28.62 24.24
CA ARG A 105 -9.67 -30.03 24.09
C ARG A 105 -9.86 -30.69 25.46
N MET A 106 -10.85 -31.57 25.59
CA MET A 106 -10.88 -32.47 26.75
C MET A 106 -9.91 -33.60 26.44
N ALA A 107 -8.88 -33.75 27.27
CA ALA A 107 -8.15 -35.00 27.30
C ALA A 107 -9.14 -36.09 27.71
N LEU A 108 -9.35 -37.11 26.86
CA LEU A 108 -9.89 -38.36 27.40
C LEU A 108 -8.86 -38.89 28.39
N HIS A 109 -9.36 -39.53 29.45
CA HIS A 109 -8.62 -40.13 30.55
C HIS A 109 -7.16 -40.53 30.22
N THR A 110 -6.25 -40.39 31.19
CA THR A 110 -4.79 -40.66 31.07
C THR A 110 -4.37 -41.99 30.42
N THR A 111 -5.28 -42.95 30.29
CA THR A 111 -5.07 -44.28 29.72
C THR A 111 -5.49 -44.43 28.26
N ILE A 112 -6.18 -43.45 27.65
CA ILE A 112 -6.62 -43.50 26.25
C ILE A 112 -5.89 -42.43 25.45
N PRO A 113 -5.00 -42.79 24.50
CA PRO A 113 -4.36 -41.83 23.63
C PRO A 113 -5.39 -41.22 22.67
N GLY A 114 -5.94 -40.06 23.02
CA GLY A 114 -6.81 -39.27 22.16
C GLY A 114 -7.41 -38.06 22.88
N SER A 115 -7.31 -36.87 22.29
CA SER A 115 -8.08 -35.69 22.74
C SER A 115 -9.25 -35.49 21.78
N LEU A 116 -10.49 -35.68 22.23
CA LEU A 116 -11.67 -35.32 21.44
C LEU A 116 -12.12 -33.92 21.85
N ARG A 117 -12.35 -33.05 20.87
CA ARG A 117 -12.92 -31.71 21.10
C ARG A 117 -14.35 -31.88 21.60
N TYR A 118 -14.74 -31.14 22.65
CA TYR A 118 -16.11 -31.15 23.21
C TYR A 118 -17.17 -30.95 22.10
N PHE A 119 -16.85 -30.10 21.13
CA PHE A 119 -17.68 -29.81 19.97
C PHE A 119 -17.91 -31.04 19.08
N ALA A 120 -16.91 -31.90 18.87
CA ALA A 120 -17.07 -33.12 18.07
C ALA A 120 -17.99 -34.13 18.76
N VAL A 121 -17.92 -34.24 20.09
CA VAL A 121 -18.82 -35.09 20.88
C VAL A 121 -20.26 -34.57 20.82
N VAL A 122 -20.46 -33.27 21.03
CA VAL A 122 -21.79 -32.66 20.94
C VAL A 122 -22.38 -32.80 19.53
N VAL A 123 -21.58 -32.58 18.48
CA VAL A 123 -22.02 -32.76 17.09
C VAL A 123 -22.31 -34.24 16.78
N ALA A 124 -21.53 -35.17 17.32
CA ALA A 124 -21.83 -36.60 17.19
C ALA A 124 -23.18 -36.95 17.83
N VAL A 125 -23.45 -36.47 19.05
CA VAL A 125 -24.72 -36.71 19.76
C VAL A 125 -25.89 -36.12 18.98
N ILE A 126 -25.79 -34.85 18.56
CA ILE A 126 -26.84 -34.19 17.75
C ILE A 126 -27.03 -34.93 16.42
N GLY A 127 -25.94 -35.34 15.76
CA GLY A 127 -25.96 -36.12 14.53
C GLY A 127 -26.69 -37.44 14.69
N CYS A 128 -26.46 -38.17 15.80
CA CYS A 128 -27.17 -39.41 16.13
C CYS A 128 -28.67 -39.17 16.36
N PHE A 129 -29.06 -38.13 17.11
CA PHE A 129 -30.46 -37.78 17.31
C PHE A 129 -31.16 -37.38 16.00
N ALA A 130 -30.49 -36.58 15.16
CA ALA A 130 -31.01 -36.17 13.86
C ALA A 130 -31.16 -37.36 12.90
N ALA A 131 -30.20 -38.28 12.89
CA ALA A 131 -30.26 -39.50 12.09
C ALA A 131 -31.39 -40.42 12.56
N PHE A 132 -31.54 -40.62 13.87
CA PHE A 132 -32.65 -41.39 14.44
C PHE A 132 -34.00 -40.79 14.04
N HIS A 133 -34.13 -39.46 14.13
CA HIS A 133 -35.35 -38.76 13.69
C HIS A 133 -35.60 -38.90 12.18
N ALA A 134 -34.56 -38.80 11.35
CA ALA A 134 -34.68 -38.96 9.91
C ALA A 134 -35.13 -40.37 9.51
N ILE A 135 -34.57 -41.39 10.16
CA ILE A 135 -34.97 -42.80 9.99
C ILE A 135 -36.44 -42.98 10.39
N ALA A 136 -36.86 -42.40 11.52
CA ALA A 136 -38.26 -42.45 11.96
C ALA A 136 -39.24 -41.76 10.99
N ARG A 137 -38.76 -40.86 10.12
CA ARG A 137 -39.54 -40.21 9.04
C ARG A 137 -39.38 -40.90 7.68
N GLY A 138 -38.79 -42.10 7.63
CA GLY A 138 -38.70 -42.91 6.40
C GLY A 138 -37.46 -42.64 5.54
N VAL A 139 -36.45 -41.91 6.03
CA VAL A 139 -35.17 -41.78 5.32
C VAL A 139 -34.41 -43.13 5.40
N PRO A 140 -33.92 -43.66 4.27
CA PRO A 140 -33.17 -44.93 4.27
C PRO A 140 -31.95 -44.88 5.19
N LEU A 141 -31.74 -45.96 5.95
CA LEU A 141 -30.60 -46.12 6.86
C LEU A 141 -29.25 -45.89 6.15
N GLY A 142 -29.14 -46.35 4.90
CA GLY A 142 -27.95 -46.20 4.06
C GLY A 142 -27.57 -44.74 3.73
N ILE A 143 -28.47 -43.78 3.95
CA ILE A 143 -28.20 -42.35 3.76
C ILE A 143 -28.04 -41.64 5.12
N ALA A 144 -28.90 -41.98 6.09
CA ALA A 144 -28.87 -41.32 7.40
C ALA A 144 -27.60 -41.65 8.22
N LEU A 145 -27.15 -42.91 8.18
CA LEU A 145 -26.01 -43.36 8.98
C LEU A 145 -24.66 -42.77 8.51
N PRO A 146 -24.33 -42.74 7.20
CA PRO A 146 -23.08 -42.12 6.74
C PRO A 146 -23.01 -40.61 7.03
N VAL A 147 -24.13 -39.90 6.91
CA VAL A 147 -24.21 -38.46 7.25
C VAL A 147 -23.96 -38.24 8.75
N ALA A 148 -24.55 -39.08 9.61
CA ALA A 148 -24.32 -39.02 11.06
C ALA A 148 -22.86 -39.29 11.43
N LEU A 149 -22.20 -40.24 10.74
CA LEU A 149 -20.79 -40.59 10.96
C LEU A 149 -19.81 -39.55 10.38
N LEU A 150 -20.18 -38.88 9.29
CA LEU A 150 -19.38 -37.79 8.70
C LEU A 150 -19.44 -36.50 9.52
N ALA A 151 -20.56 -36.21 10.21
CA ALA A 151 -20.73 -35.00 10.99
C ALA A 151 -19.63 -34.77 12.06
N PRO A 152 -19.24 -35.76 12.91
CA PRO A 152 -18.15 -35.58 13.87
C PRO A 152 -16.77 -35.48 13.24
N LEU A 153 -16.51 -36.18 12.12
CA LEU A 153 -15.25 -36.03 11.37
C LEU A 153 -15.12 -34.61 10.79
N LEU A 154 -16.20 -34.06 10.25
CA LEU A 154 -16.26 -32.67 9.83
C LEU A 154 -16.10 -31.73 11.02
N ALA A 155 -16.74 -32.00 12.16
CA ALA A 155 -16.62 -31.17 13.37
C ALA A 155 -15.21 -31.14 13.95
N ASP A 156 -14.42 -32.20 13.78
CA ASP A 156 -13.04 -32.26 14.24
C ASP A 156 -12.07 -31.51 13.32
N HIS A 157 -12.25 -31.61 12.00
CA HIS A 157 -11.37 -30.96 11.01
C HIS A 157 -11.80 -29.54 10.61
N LEU A 158 -13.08 -29.20 10.74
CA LEU A 158 -13.62 -27.89 10.34
C LEU A 158 -12.94 -26.73 11.09
N PRO A 159 -12.70 -26.79 12.42
CA PRO A 159 -12.07 -25.67 13.10
C PRO A 159 -10.64 -25.43 12.62
N ASP A 160 -9.88 -26.48 12.28
CA ASP A 160 -8.51 -26.33 11.78
C ASP A 160 -8.51 -25.75 10.35
N ARG A 161 -9.49 -26.14 9.52
CA ARG A 161 -9.71 -25.51 8.20
C ARG A 161 -10.16 -24.06 8.32
N LEU A 162 -11.02 -23.74 9.28
CA LEU A 162 -11.46 -22.38 9.57
C LEU A 162 -10.30 -21.53 10.11
N ASP A 163 -9.45 -22.08 10.97
CA ASP A 163 -8.23 -21.45 11.46
C ASP A 163 -7.30 -21.14 10.28
N LEU A 164 -7.07 -22.10 9.38
CA LEU A 164 -6.22 -21.89 8.21
C LEU A 164 -6.80 -20.84 7.26
N ARG A 165 -8.12 -20.82 7.05
CA ARG A 165 -8.79 -19.78 6.26
C ARG A 165 -8.76 -18.42 6.95
N ALA A 166 -8.95 -18.37 8.26
CA ALA A 166 -8.91 -17.14 9.04
C ALA A 166 -7.50 -16.53 9.04
N ARG A 167 -6.47 -17.37 9.19
CA ARG A 167 -5.04 -16.98 9.09
C ARG A 167 -4.61 -16.54 7.68
N ARG A 168 -5.36 -16.90 6.63
CA ARG A 168 -5.14 -16.34 5.28
C ARG A 168 -5.67 -14.92 5.13
N ARG A 169 -6.64 -14.53 5.96
CA ARG A 169 -7.31 -13.22 5.91
C ARG A 169 -6.74 -12.22 6.91
N VAL A 170 -5.88 -12.68 7.81
CA VAL A 170 -5.25 -11.86 8.82
C VAL A 170 -3.77 -12.20 8.89
N ARG A 171 -2.92 -11.17 8.90
CA ARG A 171 -1.50 -11.30 9.22
C ARG A 171 -1.32 -11.37 10.73
N VAL A 172 -0.67 -12.44 11.18
CA VAL A 172 -0.48 -12.74 12.60
C VAL A 172 1.00 -12.86 12.88
N ALA A 173 1.50 -12.01 13.76
CA ALA A 173 2.86 -12.08 14.26
C ALA A 173 2.92 -12.77 15.61
N HIS A 174 3.95 -13.59 15.79
CA HIS A 174 4.26 -14.30 17.03
C HIS A 174 5.70 -13.99 17.43
N GLY A 175 5.98 -14.11 18.73
CA GLY A 175 7.33 -13.93 19.27
C GLY A 175 7.64 -12.50 19.69
N ALA A 176 8.38 -12.38 20.79
CA ALA A 176 8.65 -11.12 21.47
C ALA A 176 9.19 -9.97 20.59
N PRO A 177 10.13 -10.16 19.64
CA PRO A 177 10.63 -9.05 18.82
C PRO A 177 9.58 -8.56 17.82
N ALA A 178 8.86 -9.47 17.16
CA ALA A 178 7.85 -9.13 16.17
C ALA A 178 6.64 -8.45 16.82
N THR A 179 6.16 -8.98 17.95
CA THR A 179 5.02 -8.39 18.66
C THR A 179 5.38 -7.05 19.29
N GLY A 180 6.58 -6.89 19.85
CA GLY A 180 7.04 -5.59 20.36
C GLY A 180 7.14 -4.51 19.29
N TYR A 181 7.62 -4.86 18.08
CA TYR A 181 7.67 -3.93 16.96
C TYR A 181 6.27 -3.52 16.48
N LEU A 182 5.37 -4.49 16.25
CA LEU A 182 4.00 -4.19 15.83
C LEU A 182 3.18 -3.47 16.89
N GLN A 183 3.44 -3.71 18.18
CA GLN A 183 2.82 -2.96 19.27
C GLN A 183 3.15 -1.48 19.13
N ARG A 184 4.43 -1.11 18.94
CA ARG A 184 4.85 0.29 18.75
C ARG A 184 4.15 0.95 17.56
N LEU A 185 4.13 0.28 16.40
CA LEU A 185 3.40 0.79 15.23
C LEU A 185 1.89 0.90 15.49
N GLY A 186 1.32 -0.08 16.18
CA GLY A 186 -0.08 -0.09 16.57
C GLY A 186 -0.45 1.08 17.49
N VAL A 187 0.48 1.54 18.35
CA VAL A 187 0.29 2.74 19.18
C VAL A 187 0.15 3.98 18.31
N LEU A 188 1.11 4.20 17.41
CA LEU A 188 1.12 5.33 16.48
C LEU A 188 -0.17 5.33 15.64
N HIS A 189 -0.52 4.18 15.07
CA HIS A 189 -1.71 4.06 14.25
C HIS A 189 -3.02 4.25 15.05
N THR A 190 -3.09 3.82 16.31
CA THR A 190 -4.23 4.16 17.17
C THR A 190 -4.36 5.68 17.37
N GLY A 191 -3.24 6.41 17.47
CA GLY A 191 -3.24 7.88 17.49
C GLY A 191 -3.85 8.47 16.22
N LEU A 192 -3.43 7.99 15.05
CA LEU A 192 -4.00 8.39 13.75
C LEU A 192 -5.52 8.14 13.68
N LEU A 193 -5.98 6.97 14.14
CA LEU A 193 -7.41 6.64 14.17
C LEU A 193 -8.21 7.50 15.14
N GLN A 194 -7.60 7.97 16.23
CA GLN A 194 -8.26 8.88 17.18
C GLN A 194 -8.39 10.28 16.57
N ALA A 195 -7.31 10.79 15.97
CA ALA A 195 -7.32 12.06 15.23
C ALA A 195 -8.37 12.07 14.12
N ALA A 196 -8.40 11.03 13.28
CA ALA A 196 -9.37 10.88 12.20
C ALA A 196 -10.82 10.72 12.68
N ALA A 197 -11.04 10.19 13.89
CA ALA A 197 -12.38 10.06 14.46
C ALA A 197 -12.90 11.37 15.09
N GLY A 198 -12.00 12.27 15.48
CA GLY A 198 -12.34 13.57 16.08
C GLY A 198 -12.44 14.72 15.07
N SER A 199 -12.23 14.46 13.78
CA SER A 199 -12.20 15.51 12.76
C SER A 199 -12.70 15.00 11.40
N ASP A 200 -13.44 15.84 10.70
CA ASP A 200 -13.93 15.54 9.35
C ASP A 200 -12.90 15.81 8.24
N ARG A 201 -11.67 16.20 8.57
CA ARG A 201 -10.63 16.48 7.57
C ARG A 201 -10.22 15.21 6.80
N TYR A 202 -10.14 15.34 5.48
CA TYR A 202 -9.80 14.23 4.59
C TYR A 202 -8.37 13.72 4.84
N GLU A 203 -7.43 14.63 5.11
CA GLU A 203 -6.02 14.33 5.33
C GLU A 203 -5.81 13.43 6.55
N LEU A 204 -6.60 13.63 7.61
CA LEU A 204 -6.54 12.81 8.83
C LEU A 204 -7.08 11.40 8.58
N ARG A 205 -8.19 11.29 7.84
CA ARG A 205 -8.72 9.98 7.41
C ARG A 205 -7.73 9.24 6.51
N ARG A 206 -7.18 9.95 5.52
CA ARG A 206 -6.16 9.39 4.61
C ARG A 206 -4.91 8.93 5.37
N SER A 207 -4.45 9.71 6.35
CA SER A 207 -3.31 9.34 7.19
C SER A 207 -3.58 8.07 7.99
N ALA A 208 -4.80 7.90 8.52
CA ALA A 208 -5.21 6.66 9.18
C ALA A 208 -5.21 5.49 8.18
N ASP A 209 -5.75 5.65 6.97
CA ASP A 209 -5.76 4.58 5.96
C ASP A 209 -4.35 4.15 5.55
N VAL A 210 -3.44 5.10 5.32
CA VAL A 210 -2.03 4.82 5.02
C VAL A 210 -1.35 4.13 6.21
N GLY A 211 -1.61 4.59 7.44
CA GLY A 211 -1.13 3.93 8.65
C GLY A 211 -1.59 2.47 8.76
N GLN A 212 -2.85 2.18 8.40
CA GLN A 212 -3.35 0.80 8.41
C GLN A 212 -2.63 -0.08 7.37
N GLN A 213 -2.35 0.45 6.18
CA GLN A 213 -1.58 -0.25 5.15
C GLN A 213 -0.15 -0.57 5.62
N LEU A 214 0.55 0.42 6.19
CA LEU A 214 1.90 0.23 6.74
C LEU A 214 1.93 -0.83 7.84
N LEU A 215 0.94 -0.80 8.74
CA LEU A 215 0.82 -1.78 9.82
C LEU A 215 0.58 -3.20 9.29
N TRP A 216 -0.28 -3.33 8.28
CA TRP A 216 -0.56 -4.60 7.60
C TRP A 216 0.69 -5.15 6.91
N ASP A 217 1.44 -4.30 6.20
CA ASP A 217 2.67 -4.69 5.50
C ASP A 217 3.80 -5.10 6.44
N ALA A 218 4.01 -4.35 7.52
CA ALA A 218 4.91 -4.75 8.59
C ALA A 218 4.56 -6.14 9.17
N ALA A 219 3.27 -6.41 9.41
CA ALA A 219 2.83 -7.71 9.91
C ALA A 219 3.09 -8.84 8.90
N GLY A 220 3.03 -8.56 7.60
CA GLY A 220 3.29 -9.53 6.54
C GLY A 220 4.76 -9.90 6.43
N LEU A 221 5.63 -8.90 6.53
CA LEU A 221 7.08 -9.10 6.58
C LEU A 221 7.48 -9.94 7.78
N LEU A 222 6.96 -9.61 8.97
CA LEU A 222 7.25 -10.35 10.21
C LEU A 222 6.68 -11.77 10.24
N GLN A 223 5.67 -12.06 9.43
CA GLN A 223 5.09 -13.41 9.32
C GLN A 223 5.88 -14.32 8.39
N THR A 224 6.55 -13.76 7.37
CA THR A 224 7.11 -14.54 6.24
C THR A 224 8.63 -14.54 6.18
N GLN A 225 9.30 -13.57 6.80
CA GLN A 225 10.74 -13.38 6.70
C GLN A 225 11.42 -13.42 8.07
N ASP A 226 12.70 -13.81 8.10
CA ASP A 226 13.51 -13.57 9.28
C ASP A 226 13.60 -12.06 9.52
N THR A 227 13.34 -11.64 10.76
CA THR A 227 13.46 -10.26 11.25
C THR A 227 14.73 -9.55 10.77
N ARG A 228 15.85 -10.26 10.62
CA ARG A 228 17.11 -9.70 10.10
C ARG A 228 17.01 -9.29 8.63
N SER A 229 16.45 -10.16 7.79
CA SER A 229 16.26 -9.89 6.35
C SER A 229 15.21 -8.81 6.07
N ALA A 230 14.17 -8.73 6.89
CA ALA A 230 13.11 -7.74 6.76
C ALA A 230 13.48 -6.35 7.35
N SER A 231 14.59 -6.26 8.08
CA SER A 231 14.94 -5.09 8.90
C SER A 231 14.91 -3.75 8.14
N PRO A 232 15.46 -3.61 6.91
CA PRO A 232 15.43 -2.33 6.20
C PRO A 232 14.01 -1.85 5.88
N ARG A 233 13.13 -2.77 5.46
CA ARG A 233 11.74 -2.46 5.14
C ARG A 233 10.92 -2.14 6.38
N LEU A 234 11.17 -2.85 7.48
CA LEU A 234 10.55 -2.53 8.77
C LEU A 234 10.97 -1.14 9.24
N ILE A 235 12.27 -0.82 9.26
CA ILE A 235 12.76 0.52 9.64
C ILE A 235 12.12 1.62 8.78
N ALA A 236 11.97 1.38 7.46
CA ALA A 236 11.25 2.28 6.57
C ALA A 236 9.78 2.48 6.98
N SER A 237 9.04 1.39 7.24
CA SER A 237 7.65 1.46 7.70
C SER A 237 7.51 2.21 9.03
N GLU A 238 8.44 2.02 9.97
CA GLU A 238 8.45 2.73 11.26
C GLU A 238 8.68 4.24 11.08
N ARG A 239 9.66 4.62 10.26
CA ARG A 239 9.92 6.04 9.94
C ARG A 239 8.72 6.71 9.28
N LEU A 240 8.09 6.06 8.31
CA LEU A 240 6.89 6.57 7.65
C LEU A 240 5.72 6.73 8.63
N MET A 241 5.51 5.75 9.53
CA MET A 241 4.47 5.86 10.55
C MET A 241 4.71 7.04 11.51
N LEU A 242 5.97 7.27 11.89
CA LEU A 242 6.36 8.41 12.72
C LEU A 242 6.14 9.74 12.01
N GLN A 243 6.52 9.84 10.73
CA GLN A 243 6.28 11.04 9.92
C GLN A 243 4.78 11.34 9.77
N LEU A 244 3.96 10.31 9.52
CA LEU A 244 2.50 10.47 9.48
C LEU A 244 1.94 10.95 10.82
N ALA A 245 2.41 10.39 11.93
CA ALA A 245 1.99 10.81 13.27
C ALA A 245 2.37 12.27 13.57
N ASP A 246 3.58 12.69 13.20
CA ASP A 246 4.04 14.07 13.35
C ASP A 246 3.24 15.05 12.48
N GLN A 247 3.01 14.70 11.21
CA GLN A 247 2.19 15.51 10.31
C GLN A 247 0.76 15.68 10.83
N VAL A 248 0.14 14.60 11.33
CA VAL A 248 -1.19 14.66 11.96
C VAL A 248 -1.17 15.56 13.19
N ALA A 249 -0.15 15.46 14.04
CA ALA A 249 -0.02 16.33 15.21
C ALA A 249 0.08 17.82 14.81
N GLN A 250 0.88 18.15 13.80
CA GLN A 250 1.00 19.50 13.27
C GLN A 250 -0.32 20.04 12.69
N ILE A 251 -1.07 19.19 11.97
CA ILE A 251 -2.39 19.55 11.45
C ILE A 251 -3.34 19.89 12.60
N ILE A 252 -3.38 19.06 13.64
CA ILE A 252 -4.25 19.29 14.82
C ILE A 252 -3.86 20.59 15.54
N GLU A 253 -2.57 20.85 15.74
CA GLU A 253 -2.09 22.07 16.40
C GLU A 253 -2.46 23.33 15.61
N ARG A 254 -2.29 23.28 14.28
CA ARG A 254 -2.70 24.37 13.40
C ARG A 254 -4.20 24.64 13.47
N THR A 255 -5.03 23.59 13.50
CA THR A 255 -6.49 23.75 13.63
C THR A 255 -6.91 24.36 14.95
N ALA A 256 -6.31 23.94 16.05
CA ALA A 256 -6.62 24.49 17.36
C ALA A 256 -6.29 25.99 17.44
N THR A 257 -5.25 26.43 16.72
CA THR A 257 -4.85 27.84 16.65
C THR A 257 -5.83 28.65 15.80
N GLU A 258 -6.22 28.14 14.62
CA GLU A 258 -7.16 28.79 13.70
C GLU A 258 -8.54 29.01 14.37
N ASP A 259 -9.06 27.98 15.05
CA ASP A 259 -10.36 28.06 15.75
C ASP A 259 -10.31 29.00 16.97
N GLY A 260 -9.18 29.06 17.69
CA GLY A 260 -9.00 29.96 18.83
C GLY A 260 -8.89 31.43 18.44
N THR A 261 -8.35 31.75 17.26
CA THR A 261 -8.29 33.13 16.75
C THR A 261 -9.62 33.64 16.21
N ALA A 262 -10.45 32.78 15.62
CA ALA A 262 -11.75 33.17 15.07
C ALA A 262 -12.76 33.61 16.16
N ASP A 263 -12.66 33.05 17.37
CA ASP A 263 -13.54 33.39 18.50
C ASP A 263 -13.13 34.70 19.19
N ALA A 264 -11.84 35.08 19.13
CA ALA A 264 -11.35 36.33 19.70
C ALA A 264 -11.71 37.57 18.85
N ASP A 265 -11.78 37.44 17.52
CA ASP A 265 -12.09 38.56 16.60
C ASP A 265 -13.60 38.82 16.42
N GLN A 266 -14.49 37.94 16.89
CA GLN A 266 -15.95 38.20 16.86
C GLN A 266 -16.46 38.99 18.08
N ALA A 267 -15.63 39.20 19.10
CA ALA A 267 -15.98 40.03 20.24
C ALA A 267 -15.49 41.47 20.05
N HIS A 268 -16.16 42.24 19.17
CA HIS A 268 -16.41 43.70 19.23
C HIS A 268 -16.44 44.35 17.84
N ALA A 269 -17.59 44.29 17.17
CA ALA A 269 -17.95 45.33 16.20
C ALA A 269 -19.45 45.68 16.37
N PRO A 270 -19.79 46.78 17.06
CA PRO A 270 -21.16 47.27 17.09
C PRO A 270 -21.56 47.72 15.69
N GLY A 271 -22.81 47.41 15.33
CA GLY A 271 -23.34 47.42 13.97
C GLY A 271 -23.07 48.70 13.18
N ARG A 272 -22.68 48.49 11.91
CA ARG A 272 -22.68 49.55 10.89
C ARG A 272 -23.87 49.33 9.96
N PRO A 273 -24.75 50.33 9.78
CA PRO A 273 -25.97 50.18 8.98
C PRO A 273 -25.67 50.03 7.49
N LEU A 274 -26.46 49.17 6.86
CA LEU A 274 -26.53 48.92 5.42
C LEU A 274 -26.85 50.23 4.66
N GLY A 275 -25.86 50.70 3.90
CA GLY A 275 -26.03 51.77 2.90
C GLY A 275 -26.11 51.17 1.47
N PRO A 276 -26.87 51.81 0.56
CA PRO A 276 -27.24 51.21 -0.73
C PRO A 276 -26.11 51.25 -1.77
N TYR A 277 -26.08 50.19 -2.59
CA TYR A 277 -25.26 50.02 -3.79
C TYR A 277 -25.33 51.20 -4.77
N PRO A 278 -24.19 51.62 -5.36
CA PRO A 278 -24.17 52.26 -6.67
C PRO A 278 -23.85 51.24 -7.80
N PRO A 279 -24.32 51.46 -9.05
CA PRO A 279 -24.12 50.55 -10.18
C PRO A 279 -22.93 50.95 -11.09
N GLY A 280 -22.44 49.98 -11.86
CA GLY A 280 -21.40 50.12 -12.90
C GLY A 280 -20.09 49.46 -12.46
N VAL A 281 -19.42 48.62 -13.25
CA VAL A 281 -18.92 48.88 -14.60
C VAL A 281 -18.66 47.55 -15.34
N ARG A 282 -18.94 47.55 -16.66
CA ARG A 282 -18.61 46.51 -17.66
C ARG A 282 -17.12 46.11 -17.64
N PRO A 283 -16.76 44.83 -17.76
CA PRO A 283 -15.39 44.44 -18.08
C PRO A 283 -15.09 44.64 -19.57
N THR A 284 -14.07 45.47 -19.83
CA THR A 284 -13.46 45.71 -21.14
C THR A 284 -12.55 44.54 -21.52
N THR A 285 -12.59 44.21 -22.81
CA THR A 285 -11.79 43.21 -23.53
C THR A 285 -10.27 43.33 -23.29
N PRO A 286 -9.51 42.21 -23.24
CA PRO A 286 -8.04 42.25 -23.16
C PRO A 286 -7.41 42.51 -24.55
N PRO A 287 -6.30 43.28 -24.65
CA PRO A 287 -5.55 43.39 -25.89
C PRO A 287 -4.57 42.22 -26.07
N ALA A 288 -4.46 41.79 -27.33
CA ALA A 288 -3.52 40.81 -27.83
C ALA A 288 -2.04 41.28 -27.73
N PRO A 289 -1.08 40.35 -27.59
CA PRO A 289 0.34 40.68 -27.69
C PRO A 289 0.76 40.77 -29.17
N GLN A 290 1.33 41.91 -29.54
CA GLN A 290 2.00 42.12 -30.82
C GLN A 290 3.40 41.50 -30.82
N ASN A 291 3.70 40.88 -31.96
CA ASN A 291 4.97 40.28 -32.33
C ASN A 291 6.06 41.31 -32.64
N ALA A 292 7.29 40.75 -32.65
CA ALA A 292 8.48 41.12 -33.42
C ALA A 292 9.54 41.93 -32.68
N HIS A 293 10.71 41.33 -32.48
CA HIS A 293 11.91 41.75 -33.22
C HIS A 293 12.96 40.62 -33.27
N THR A 294 13.29 40.27 -34.50
CA THR A 294 14.39 39.40 -34.94
C THR A 294 15.58 40.28 -35.28
N THR A 295 16.78 39.98 -34.79
CA THR A 295 18.06 40.20 -35.51
C THR A 295 19.22 39.48 -34.81
N ALA A 296 19.86 38.55 -35.52
CA ALA A 296 21.23 38.07 -35.29
C ALA A 296 22.20 38.97 -36.10
N PRO A 297 23.50 38.64 -36.35
CA PRO A 297 24.45 37.77 -35.64
C PRO A 297 25.80 38.50 -35.37
N LEU A 298 26.69 37.92 -34.55
CA LEU A 298 28.12 38.30 -34.57
C LEU A 298 29.03 37.08 -34.66
N LYS A 299 29.96 37.23 -35.60
CA LYS A 299 30.93 36.30 -36.16
C LYS A 299 32.26 36.46 -35.41
N GLY A 300 32.94 35.35 -35.10
CA GLY A 300 34.28 35.36 -34.51
C GLY A 300 34.90 33.96 -34.49
N SER A 301 35.83 33.72 -35.40
CA SER A 301 36.49 32.44 -35.71
C SER A 301 37.60 32.02 -34.74
N LEU A 302 37.68 30.70 -34.53
CA LEU A 302 38.84 29.79 -34.50
C LEU A 302 40.07 30.13 -33.63
N LEU A 303 40.43 29.18 -32.76
CA LEU A 303 41.73 28.49 -32.84
C LEU A 303 41.66 27.11 -32.16
N MET A 304 42.36 26.16 -32.78
CA MET A 304 42.41 24.72 -32.53
C MET A 304 43.06 24.33 -31.20
N ALA A 305 42.56 23.23 -30.62
CA ALA A 305 43.39 22.17 -30.08
C ALA A 305 42.73 20.82 -30.44
N GLU A 306 43.40 20.07 -31.30
CA GLU A 306 43.04 18.71 -31.70
C GLU A 306 43.85 17.74 -30.83
N THR A 307 43.20 16.83 -30.10
CA THR A 307 43.47 15.37 -30.02
C THR A 307 42.74 14.78 -28.81
N GLU A 308 41.56 14.19 -29.01
CA GLU A 308 41.21 12.81 -28.60
C GLU A 308 39.85 12.42 -29.22
N PRO A 309 39.73 11.29 -29.94
CA PRO A 309 38.46 10.86 -30.53
C PRO A 309 37.67 10.04 -29.51
N GLY A 310 36.89 10.72 -28.67
CA GLY A 310 36.11 10.09 -27.60
C GLY A 310 34.73 10.70 -27.39
N THR A 311 34.20 11.39 -28.40
CA THR A 311 32.83 11.93 -28.32
C THR A 311 32.17 11.64 -29.66
N ALA A 312 31.67 10.40 -29.81
CA ALA A 312 30.68 10.13 -30.83
C ALA A 312 29.60 11.21 -30.71
N ALA A 313 29.37 11.92 -31.81
CA ALA A 313 28.36 12.96 -31.92
C ALA A 313 27.06 12.41 -31.31
N ARG A 314 26.62 13.02 -30.20
CA ARG A 314 25.42 12.62 -29.46
C ARG A 314 24.21 12.80 -30.37
N THR A 315 23.90 11.78 -31.16
CA THR A 315 22.63 11.70 -31.90
C THR A 315 21.53 11.77 -30.86
N ALA A 316 20.63 12.76 -30.99
CA ALA A 316 19.50 12.86 -30.08
C ALA A 316 18.64 11.61 -30.24
N ASP A 317 18.53 10.84 -29.17
CA ASP A 317 17.81 9.58 -29.16
C ASP A 317 16.29 9.81 -29.19
N VAL A 318 15.57 8.82 -29.69
CA VAL A 318 14.11 8.70 -29.49
C VAL A 318 13.90 8.09 -28.10
N TYR A 319 12.82 8.46 -27.43
CA TYR A 319 12.52 7.99 -26.07
C TYR A 319 11.24 7.16 -26.04
N LEU A 320 11.27 6.06 -25.29
CA LEU A 320 10.09 5.23 -25.02
C LEU A 320 9.49 5.64 -23.67
N LEU A 321 8.20 6.00 -23.67
CA LEU A 321 7.41 6.27 -22.46
C LEU A 321 6.43 5.11 -22.23
N PHE A 322 6.45 4.51 -21.05
CA PHE A 322 5.52 3.42 -20.72
C PHE A 322 5.10 3.46 -19.25
N ALA A 323 3.84 3.11 -19.01
CA ALA A 323 3.33 2.88 -17.67
C ALA A 323 3.59 1.44 -17.24
N HIS A 324 3.84 1.23 -15.96
CA HIS A 324 4.07 -0.09 -15.38
C HIS A 324 3.37 -0.20 -14.01
N GLU A 325 3.47 -1.36 -13.36
CA GLU A 325 2.94 -1.53 -12.00
C GLU A 325 3.62 -0.52 -11.05
N PRO A 326 2.85 0.23 -10.25
CA PRO A 326 3.43 1.23 -9.36
C PRO A 326 4.39 0.65 -8.34
N TYR A 327 5.48 1.36 -8.05
CA TYR A 327 6.42 1.02 -6.99
C TYR A 327 6.94 2.29 -6.31
N TYR A 328 7.58 2.12 -5.15
CA TYR A 328 8.23 3.21 -4.43
C TYR A 328 9.74 2.93 -4.38
N PRO A 329 10.58 3.78 -5.00
CA PRO A 329 12.04 3.55 -5.06
C PRO A 329 12.69 3.66 -3.67
N GLY A 330 12.05 4.37 -2.74
CA GLY A 330 12.48 4.43 -1.36
C GLY A 330 11.38 4.91 -0.41
N PRO A 331 11.67 4.94 0.89
CA PRO A 331 10.75 5.47 1.88
C PRO A 331 10.57 6.99 1.68
N GLY A 332 9.32 7.46 1.58
CA GLY A 332 9.00 8.89 1.46
C GLY A 332 9.21 9.47 0.07
N THR A 333 9.57 8.64 -0.92
CA THR A 333 9.62 9.04 -2.31
C THR A 333 8.22 9.00 -2.93
N GLN A 334 8.00 9.78 -3.98
CA GLN A 334 6.79 9.68 -4.79
C GLN A 334 6.65 8.26 -5.37
N GLU A 335 5.40 7.82 -5.53
CA GLU A 335 5.09 6.60 -6.30
C GLU A 335 5.64 6.77 -7.71
N ILE A 336 6.36 5.78 -8.25
CA ILE A 336 6.73 5.72 -9.66
C ILE A 336 5.80 4.74 -10.33
N ASN A 337 5.10 5.19 -11.37
CA ASN A 337 4.15 4.38 -12.11
C ASN A 337 4.32 4.50 -13.65
N THR A 338 5.24 5.36 -14.09
CA THR A 338 5.55 5.64 -15.48
C THR A 338 7.04 5.91 -15.63
N THR A 339 7.66 5.40 -16.69
CA THR A 339 9.10 5.54 -16.93
C THR A 339 9.35 5.97 -18.38
N VAL A 340 10.36 6.84 -18.58
CA VAL A 340 10.93 7.19 -19.89
C VAL A 340 12.37 6.70 -19.96
N VAL A 341 12.70 5.97 -21.02
CA VAL A 341 14.07 5.48 -21.30
C VAL A 341 14.50 5.90 -22.71
N ALA A 342 15.81 5.97 -22.94
CA ALA A 342 16.34 6.04 -24.30
C ALA A 342 15.95 4.78 -25.07
N ALA A 343 15.58 4.91 -26.35
CA ALA A 343 15.24 3.75 -27.19
C ALA A 343 16.37 2.72 -27.21
N GLY A 344 17.63 3.16 -27.15
CA GLY A 344 18.80 2.28 -27.09
C GLY A 344 18.80 1.29 -25.92
N SER A 345 18.12 1.58 -24.81
CA SER A 345 18.00 0.66 -23.67
C SER A 345 17.30 -0.66 -24.04
N LEU A 346 16.50 -0.68 -25.10
CA LEU A 346 15.88 -1.91 -25.62
C LEU A 346 16.89 -2.88 -26.25
N LEU A 347 18.09 -2.40 -26.59
CA LEU A 347 19.18 -3.22 -27.13
C LEU A 347 20.09 -3.77 -26.03
N HIS A 348 19.78 -3.50 -24.76
CA HIS A 348 20.57 -3.99 -23.64
C HIS A 348 20.44 -5.52 -23.49
N PRO A 349 21.53 -6.26 -23.16
CA PRO A 349 21.51 -7.73 -23.09
C PRO A 349 20.53 -8.33 -22.07
N GLN A 350 20.17 -7.57 -21.03
CA GLN A 350 19.18 -8.00 -20.04
C GLN A 350 17.72 -7.77 -20.47
N VAL A 351 17.49 -6.97 -21.53
CA VAL A 351 16.18 -6.92 -22.19
C VAL A 351 16.07 -8.13 -23.09
N ARG A 352 14.95 -8.86 -23.02
CA ARG A 352 14.71 -10.01 -23.87
C ARG A 352 14.88 -9.70 -25.36
N GLN A 353 15.61 -10.57 -26.03
CA GLN A 353 15.87 -10.49 -27.46
C GLN A 353 15.27 -11.71 -28.15
N PRO A 354 14.75 -11.59 -29.39
CA PRO A 354 14.88 -10.45 -30.30
C PRO A 354 13.83 -9.32 -30.10
N ASP A 355 12.94 -9.45 -29.12
CA ASP A 355 11.80 -8.55 -28.95
C ASP A 355 12.22 -7.10 -28.71
N GLY A 356 13.19 -6.86 -27.82
CA GLY A 356 13.74 -5.52 -27.56
C GLY A 356 14.27 -4.86 -28.84
N ALA A 357 15.08 -5.57 -29.63
CA ALA A 357 15.57 -5.06 -30.91
C ALA A 357 14.46 -4.72 -31.91
N ARG A 358 13.42 -5.55 -32.01
CA ARG A 358 12.28 -5.28 -32.91
C ARG A 358 11.49 -4.05 -32.48
N ILE A 359 11.29 -3.87 -31.18
CA ILE A 359 10.62 -2.67 -30.64
C ILE A 359 11.49 -1.43 -30.88
N HIS A 360 12.81 -1.54 -30.68
CA HIS A 360 13.76 -0.47 -30.99
C HIS A 360 13.68 -0.04 -32.47
N ASP A 361 13.61 -0.99 -33.39
CA ASP A 361 13.54 -0.68 -34.82
C ASP A 361 12.24 0.07 -35.16
N LEU A 362 11.11 -0.33 -34.58
CA LEU A 362 9.84 0.40 -34.72
C LEU A 362 9.89 1.82 -34.14
N LEU A 363 10.54 1.98 -32.99
CA LEU A 363 10.67 3.28 -32.33
C LEU A 363 11.60 4.23 -33.08
N THR A 364 12.62 3.72 -33.77
CA THR A 364 13.60 4.58 -34.45
C THR A 364 13.26 4.82 -35.91
N HIS A 365 12.34 4.06 -36.50
CA HIS A 365 11.95 4.22 -37.90
C HIS A 365 11.07 5.46 -38.10
N GLY A 366 11.57 6.44 -38.88
CA GLY A 366 10.81 7.62 -39.29
C GLY A 366 10.52 8.64 -38.18
N ARG A 367 11.18 8.52 -37.01
CA ARG A 367 10.99 9.44 -35.88
C ARG A 367 11.97 10.58 -35.86
N GLN A 368 11.56 11.65 -35.19
CA GLN A 368 12.43 12.80 -34.95
C GLN A 368 13.33 12.54 -33.74
N PRO A 369 14.60 12.99 -33.79
CA PRO A 369 15.47 13.00 -32.62
C PRO A 369 14.82 13.75 -31.45
N GLY A 370 14.83 13.15 -30.26
CA GLY A 370 14.22 13.72 -29.05
C GLY A 370 12.71 13.47 -28.89
N GLU A 371 12.07 12.78 -29.84
CA GLU A 371 10.65 12.46 -29.76
C GLU A 371 10.35 11.47 -28.63
N ILE A 372 9.29 11.73 -27.85
CA ILE A 372 8.78 10.81 -26.83
C ILE A 372 7.65 10.00 -27.43
N ILE A 373 7.82 8.70 -27.49
CA ILE A 373 6.83 7.76 -28.02
C ILE A 373 6.21 6.97 -26.86
N PRO A 374 4.95 7.25 -26.49
CA PRO A 374 4.20 6.39 -25.59
C PRO A 374 4.03 4.99 -26.18
N LEU A 375 4.14 3.95 -25.35
CA LEU A 375 3.85 2.57 -25.75
C LEU A 375 2.42 2.40 -26.29
N SER A 376 1.47 3.23 -25.81
CA SER A 376 0.11 3.30 -26.34
C SER A 376 0.03 3.85 -27.77
N THR A 377 0.92 4.77 -28.14
CA THR A 377 1.05 5.26 -29.52
C THR A 377 1.59 4.15 -30.41
N LEU A 378 2.63 3.43 -29.96
CA LEU A 378 3.18 2.30 -30.70
C LEU A 378 2.14 1.17 -30.86
N THR A 379 1.38 0.88 -29.81
CA THR A 379 0.27 -0.08 -29.85
C THR A 379 -0.80 0.35 -30.86
N HIS A 380 -1.12 1.65 -30.92
CA HIS A 380 -2.09 2.17 -31.88
C HIS A 380 -1.62 1.98 -33.33
N GLU A 381 -0.35 2.30 -33.61
CA GLU A 381 0.26 2.13 -34.93
C GLU A 381 0.33 0.66 -35.37
N LEU A 382 0.49 -0.27 -34.42
CA LEU A 382 0.41 -1.72 -34.61
C LEU A 382 -1.04 -2.23 -34.68
N ASN A 383 -1.89 -1.51 -35.42
CA ASN A 383 -3.30 -1.81 -35.63
C ASN A 383 -4.06 -2.03 -34.30
N GLY A 384 -3.89 -1.11 -33.36
CA GLY A 384 -4.50 -1.21 -32.02
C GLY A 384 -3.99 -2.39 -31.17
N GLY A 385 -2.80 -2.90 -31.49
CA GLY A 385 -2.11 -3.97 -30.77
C GLY A 385 -2.29 -5.35 -31.38
N ALA A 386 -3.06 -5.49 -32.47
CA ALA A 386 -3.25 -6.77 -33.14
C ALA A 386 -1.94 -7.35 -33.71
N GLU A 387 -0.97 -6.50 -34.01
CA GLU A 387 0.30 -6.91 -34.62
C GLU A 387 1.43 -7.17 -33.61
N TRP A 388 1.20 -6.92 -32.32
CA TRP A 388 2.18 -7.21 -31.25
C TRP A 388 2.77 -8.63 -31.31
N PRO A 389 2.00 -9.71 -31.56
CA PRO A 389 2.55 -11.06 -31.66
C PRO A 389 3.61 -11.24 -32.75
N THR A 390 3.63 -10.38 -33.78
CA THR A 390 4.64 -10.41 -34.85
C THR A 390 5.90 -9.63 -34.47
N VAL A 391 5.78 -8.68 -33.54
CA VAL A 391 6.87 -7.86 -33.01
C VAL A 391 7.54 -8.58 -31.84
N GLY A 392 6.82 -8.88 -30.77
CA GLY A 392 7.37 -9.51 -29.57
C GLY A 392 6.50 -9.32 -28.32
N ASP A 393 6.96 -9.87 -27.20
CA ASP A 393 6.31 -9.71 -25.90
C ASP A 393 6.67 -8.36 -25.26
N TRP A 394 5.87 -7.34 -25.54
CA TRP A 394 6.05 -5.99 -25.00
C TRP A 394 5.91 -5.95 -23.47
N GLU A 395 5.08 -6.80 -22.87
CA GLU A 395 4.92 -6.86 -21.40
C GLU A 395 6.20 -7.36 -20.75
N GLY A 396 6.77 -8.43 -21.32
CA GLY A 396 8.08 -8.93 -20.92
C GLY A 396 9.20 -7.90 -21.08
N VAL A 397 9.23 -7.18 -22.22
CA VAL A 397 10.23 -6.13 -22.48
C VAL A 397 10.11 -4.97 -21.49
N THR A 398 8.91 -4.48 -21.22
CA THR A 398 8.71 -3.39 -20.25
C THR A 398 9.09 -3.82 -18.82
N ALA A 399 8.80 -5.05 -18.43
CA ALA A 399 9.26 -5.61 -17.16
C ALA A 399 10.80 -5.69 -17.07
N ASP A 400 11.47 -6.06 -18.17
CA ASP A 400 12.94 -6.10 -18.24
C ASP A 400 13.54 -4.68 -18.12
N LEU A 401 12.96 -3.70 -18.82
CA LEU A 401 13.37 -2.30 -18.72
C LEU A 401 13.21 -1.75 -17.30
N VAL A 402 12.09 -2.02 -16.63
CA VAL A 402 11.89 -1.61 -15.22
C VAL A 402 12.98 -2.21 -14.32
N ARG A 403 13.37 -3.48 -14.55
CA ARG A 403 14.45 -4.10 -13.78
C ARG A 403 15.80 -3.42 -14.01
N LEU A 404 16.11 -3.04 -15.26
CA LEU A 404 17.33 -2.32 -15.60
C LEU A 404 17.42 -0.95 -14.93
N VAL A 405 16.33 -0.19 -14.95
CA VAL A 405 16.25 1.10 -14.26
C VAL A 405 16.45 0.93 -12.77
N HIS A 406 15.89 -0.12 -12.17
CA HIS A 406 16.07 -0.40 -10.74
C HIS A 406 17.49 -0.82 -10.37
N SER A 407 18.19 -1.56 -11.23
CA SER A 407 19.59 -1.95 -10.98
C SER A 407 20.57 -0.81 -11.25
N GLY A 408 20.13 0.28 -11.89
CA GLY A 408 21.00 1.38 -12.32
C GLY A 408 21.86 1.01 -13.54
N ASP A 409 21.44 0.00 -14.30
CA ASP A 409 22.13 -0.46 -15.51
C ASP A 409 21.70 0.34 -16.77
N CYS A 410 20.79 1.31 -16.61
CA CYS A 410 20.52 2.37 -17.57
C CYS A 410 19.91 3.60 -16.87
N ASP A 411 20.01 4.77 -17.52
CA ASP A 411 19.36 5.99 -17.05
C ASP A 411 17.89 6.03 -17.49
N ALA A 412 17.04 6.62 -16.65
CA ALA A 412 15.64 6.84 -16.96
C ALA A 412 15.08 8.07 -16.25
N LEU A 413 14.05 8.66 -16.85
CA LEU A 413 13.17 9.60 -16.15
C LEU A 413 11.99 8.81 -15.55
N SER A 414 12.01 8.64 -14.24
CA SER A 414 10.97 7.95 -13.48
C SER A 414 9.93 8.94 -12.95
N LEU A 415 8.65 8.68 -13.23
CA LEU A 415 7.55 9.61 -13.00
C LEU A 415 6.43 8.97 -12.18
N GLY A 416 5.90 9.75 -11.24
CA GLY A 416 4.70 9.46 -10.49
C GLY A 416 3.50 10.21 -11.03
N LEU A 417 2.99 9.80 -12.18
CA LEU A 417 1.90 10.53 -12.84
C LEU A 417 0.59 10.35 -12.06
N PRO A 418 -0.23 11.42 -11.91
CA PRO A 418 -1.60 11.30 -11.41
C PRO A 418 -2.42 10.29 -12.23
N GLU A 419 -3.45 9.70 -11.63
CA GLU A 419 -4.23 8.60 -12.23
C GLU A 419 -4.78 8.94 -13.63
N ILE A 420 -5.38 10.13 -13.80
CA ILE A 420 -5.91 10.59 -15.08
C ILE A 420 -4.80 10.80 -16.11
N THR A 421 -3.69 11.42 -15.69
CA THR A 421 -2.52 11.66 -16.54
C THR A 421 -1.91 10.34 -17.03
N ARG A 422 -1.76 9.36 -16.13
CA ARG A 422 -1.29 8.01 -16.46
C ARG A 422 -2.25 7.31 -17.43
N ALA A 423 -3.56 7.40 -17.19
CA ALA A 423 -4.58 6.82 -18.08
C ALA A 423 -4.53 7.43 -19.49
N LEU A 424 -4.32 8.74 -19.60
CA LEU A 424 -4.16 9.43 -20.90
C LEU A 424 -2.93 8.94 -21.66
N VAL A 425 -1.79 8.76 -20.97
CA VAL A 425 -0.57 8.21 -21.57
C VAL A 425 -0.74 6.75 -21.99
N CYS A 426 -1.57 5.97 -21.29
CA CYS A 426 -1.89 4.58 -21.65
C CYS A 426 -2.92 4.47 -22.79
N THR A 427 -3.60 5.57 -23.12
CA THR A 427 -4.60 5.60 -24.18
C THR A 427 -3.95 5.99 -25.51
N GLY A 428 -4.44 5.41 -26.62
CA GLY A 428 -3.98 5.75 -27.96
C GLY A 428 -4.13 7.25 -28.29
N PRO A 429 -3.47 7.75 -29.35
CA PRO A 429 -3.35 9.18 -29.63
C PRO A 429 -4.68 9.90 -29.85
N HIS A 430 -5.73 9.17 -30.25
CA HIS A 430 -7.08 9.70 -30.49
C HIS A 430 -8.11 9.24 -29.46
N GLY A 431 -7.70 8.51 -28.41
CA GLY A 431 -8.63 8.00 -27.42
C GLY A 431 -9.02 9.04 -26.37
N HIS A 432 -10.03 8.69 -25.59
CA HIS A 432 -10.62 9.53 -24.55
C HIS A 432 -10.61 8.77 -23.22
N VAL A 433 -10.35 9.49 -22.13
CA VAL A 433 -10.44 8.99 -20.76
C VAL A 433 -11.60 9.69 -20.06
N ARG A 434 -12.55 8.95 -19.51
CA ARG A 434 -13.65 9.52 -18.71
C ARG A 434 -13.41 9.26 -17.23
N ALA A 435 -13.45 10.32 -16.43
CA ALA A 435 -13.44 10.23 -14.99
C ALA A 435 -14.82 10.58 -14.45
N TYR A 436 -15.26 9.89 -13.41
CA TYR A 436 -16.47 10.26 -12.68
C TYR A 436 -16.09 11.16 -11.50
N ASP A 437 -16.59 12.39 -11.51
CA ASP A 437 -16.46 13.31 -10.39
C ASP A 437 -17.65 13.13 -9.45
N ALA A 438 -17.42 12.47 -8.32
CA ALA A 438 -18.44 12.21 -7.32
C ALA A 438 -18.93 13.48 -6.59
N ALA A 439 -18.16 14.57 -6.61
CA ALA A 439 -18.56 15.83 -5.98
C ALA A 439 -19.55 16.60 -6.86
N ALA A 440 -19.36 16.55 -8.18
CA ALA A 440 -20.23 17.18 -9.18
C ALA A 440 -21.31 16.23 -9.74
N ASP A 441 -21.25 14.93 -9.41
CA ASP A 441 -22.11 13.87 -9.96
C ASP A 441 -22.11 13.84 -11.50
N GLU A 442 -20.94 14.06 -12.11
CA GLU A 442 -20.78 14.14 -13.56
C GLU A 442 -19.57 13.36 -14.08
N PHE A 443 -19.54 13.13 -15.39
CA PHE A 443 -18.38 12.55 -16.07
C PHE A 443 -17.59 13.64 -16.78
N ILE A 444 -16.31 13.74 -16.46
CA ILE A 444 -15.34 14.61 -17.13
C ILE A 444 -14.65 13.79 -18.22
N ASP A 445 -14.70 14.27 -19.46
CA ASP A 445 -14.07 13.63 -20.62
C ASP A 445 -12.74 14.33 -20.96
N TYR A 446 -11.65 13.56 -20.92
CA TYR A 446 -10.30 14.01 -21.24
C TYR A 446 -9.90 13.44 -22.60
N GLY A 447 -9.84 14.31 -23.60
CA GLY A 447 -9.55 13.94 -24.99
C GLY A 447 -8.09 14.12 -25.41
N PRO A 448 -7.81 13.98 -26.74
CA PRO A 448 -6.47 14.05 -27.31
C PRO A 448 -5.69 15.34 -27.01
N ALA A 449 -6.37 16.48 -26.89
CA ALA A 449 -5.72 17.75 -26.56
C ALA A 449 -5.11 17.74 -25.14
N VAL A 450 -5.80 17.12 -24.17
CA VAL A 450 -5.29 16.98 -22.80
C VAL A 450 -4.11 16.01 -22.78
N ARG A 451 -4.22 14.88 -23.50
CA ARG A 451 -3.10 13.94 -23.67
C ARG A 451 -1.87 14.63 -24.27
N ALA A 452 -2.04 15.48 -25.28
CA ALA A 452 -0.93 16.22 -25.89
C ALA A 452 -0.27 17.19 -24.90
N ALA A 453 -1.05 17.89 -24.08
CA ALA A 453 -0.53 18.75 -23.03
C ALA A 453 0.29 17.97 -21.99
N VAL A 454 -0.18 16.79 -21.57
CA VAL A 454 0.55 15.89 -20.66
C VAL A 454 1.89 15.46 -21.27
N LEU A 455 1.91 15.06 -22.55
CA LEU A 455 3.15 14.65 -23.21
C LEU A 455 4.13 15.83 -23.40
N ALA A 456 3.62 17.04 -23.63
CA ALA A 456 4.45 18.24 -23.68
C ALA A 456 5.09 18.55 -22.31
N GLU A 457 4.37 18.34 -21.22
CA GLU A 457 4.90 18.51 -19.85
C GLU A 457 5.99 17.48 -19.55
N VAL A 458 5.76 16.19 -19.84
CA VAL A 458 6.79 15.14 -19.75
C VAL A 458 8.00 15.48 -20.63
N GLY A 459 7.76 16.00 -21.83
CA GLY A 459 8.79 16.50 -22.74
C GLY A 459 9.64 17.62 -22.15
N ALA A 460 9.03 18.56 -21.44
CA ALA A 460 9.76 19.64 -20.78
C ALA A 460 10.67 19.10 -19.65
N PHE A 461 10.18 18.16 -18.84
CA PHE A 461 11.00 17.50 -17.81
C PHE A 461 12.18 16.75 -18.43
N LEU A 462 11.93 15.98 -19.48
CA LEU A 462 12.97 15.24 -20.18
C LEU A 462 14.00 16.17 -20.82
N ALA A 463 13.57 17.23 -21.48
CA ALA A 463 14.46 18.20 -22.11
C ALA A 463 15.38 18.87 -21.08
N SER A 464 14.86 19.20 -19.89
CA SER A 464 15.67 19.73 -18.78
C SER A 464 16.74 18.73 -18.33
N LEU A 465 16.38 17.45 -18.19
CA LEU A 465 17.31 16.40 -17.77
C LEU A 465 18.39 16.16 -18.82
N VAL A 466 18.00 16.02 -20.09
CA VAL A 466 18.90 15.72 -21.22
C VAL A 466 19.85 16.89 -21.53
N ALA A 467 19.44 18.13 -21.25
CA ALA A 467 20.31 19.30 -21.37
C ALA A 467 21.52 19.23 -20.42
N GLU A 468 21.37 18.61 -19.25
CA GLU A 468 22.46 18.37 -18.30
C GLU A 468 23.26 17.13 -18.69
N GLN A 469 22.57 16.01 -18.91
CA GLN A 469 23.15 14.73 -19.28
C GLN A 469 22.13 13.90 -20.06
N GLY A 470 22.48 13.48 -21.28
CA GLY A 470 21.63 12.56 -22.05
C GLY A 470 21.43 11.23 -21.33
N LEU A 471 20.25 10.62 -21.47
CA LEU A 471 19.95 9.34 -20.84
C LEU A 471 20.89 8.26 -21.39
N TRP A 472 21.77 7.74 -20.54
CA TRP A 472 22.64 6.64 -20.89
C TRP A 472 21.83 5.34 -21.05
N PRO A 473 21.88 4.69 -22.23
CA PRO A 473 21.06 3.51 -22.51
C PRO A 473 21.53 2.22 -21.81
N GLY A 474 22.70 2.23 -21.16
CA GLY A 474 23.36 1.05 -20.60
C GLY A 474 24.57 0.60 -21.42
N ASP A 475 25.32 -0.36 -20.89
CA ASP A 475 26.53 -0.91 -21.53
C ASP A 475 26.24 -2.15 -22.39
N GLY A 476 27.17 -2.47 -23.29
CA GLY A 476 27.16 -3.73 -24.04
C GLY A 476 25.95 -3.89 -24.98
N LEU A 477 25.40 -2.77 -25.47
CA LEU A 477 24.25 -2.78 -26.37
C LEU A 477 24.50 -3.63 -27.61
N LEU A 478 23.49 -4.40 -28.01
CA LEU A 478 23.57 -5.17 -29.25
C LEU A 478 23.73 -4.22 -30.44
N ALA A 479 24.62 -4.60 -31.37
CA ALA A 479 24.84 -3.85 -32.59
C ALA A 479 23.52 -3.71 -33.36
N ARG A 480 23.18 -2.46 -33.72
CA ARG A 480 22.02 -2.17 -34.56
C ARG A 480 22.15 -2.98 -35.85
N ARG A 481 21.14 -3.78 -36.18
CA ARG A 481 21.08 -4.40 -37.50
C ARG A 481 20.89 -3.27 -38.53
N PRO A 482 21.75 -3.20 -39.56
CA PRO A 482 21.68 -2.16 -40.57
C PRO A 482 20.40 -2.22 -41.40
#